data_AF-A0AAD1RT60-F1
#
_entry.id   AF-A0AAD1RT60-F1
#
_cell.length_a   1.000
_cell.length_b   1.000
_cell.length_c   1.000
_cell.angle_alpha   90.00
_cell.angle_beta   90.00
_cell.angle_gamma   90.00
#
_symmetry.space_group_name_H-M   'P 1'
#
loop_
_entity.id
_entity.type
_entity.pdbx_description
1 polymer ?
#
loop_
_entity_poly.entity_id
_entity_poly.type
_entity_poly.pdbx_seq_one_letter_code
_entity_poly.pdbx_strand_id
1 'polypeptide(L)'
;MRRLSIKPTRRGTLPDLSLPPPRKSIIAMRTLSAIRRFKRSSISLDKGQTDDSESEEELELYFTAPKQLLDAFVDLEDQNISLTKYAQELDEDLKALRRKNQRKQKTEERKISILKEQVESLTEACVRKEKKVKKLKAGMFSLDGSKPDTQAAMLQTIKEKIAEVYKACIGEIQGPFDAMNMLAGIEHCFEEILEKFELMPPDILEVAEKRKLREQKKRAHVEKLKKEELYHEQRRLYTLQRALADTKRKEGRKLMIRSDPPSIKKTTNYNEEMIRRMQEEEKYFFT
;
A
#
# COMPACT_ATOMS: atom_id res chain seq x y z
N MET A 1 1.10 28.14 22.16
CA MET A 1 1.81 27.99 20.87
C MET A 1 3.32 28.04 21.09
N ARG A 2 4.00 26.88 21.14
CA ARG A 2 5.46 26.80 21.34
C ARG A 2 6.13 26.68 19.97
N ARG A 3 6.84 27.72 19.53
CA ARG A 3 7.66 27.70 18.31
C ARG A 3 8.92 26.86 18.59
N LEU A 4 9.06 25.72 17.92
CA LEU A 4 10.27 24.92 17.96
C LEU A 4 11.32 25.55 17.05
N SER A 5 12.45 25.93 17.63
CA SER A 5 13.65 26.43 16.96
C SER A 5 14.29 25.32 16.14
N ILE A 6 14.23 25.45 14.81
CA ILE A 6 14.94 24.57 13.88
C ILE A 6 16.36 25.12 13.73
N LYS A 7 17.34 24.43 14.30
CA LYS A 7 18.77 24.74 14.09
C LYS A 7 19.15 24.38 12.65
N PRO A 8 19.94 25.22 11.95
CA PRO A 8 20.40 24.89 10.61
C PRO A 8 21.45 23.77 10.69
N THR A 9 21.15 22.66 10.02
CA THR A 9 22.05 21.53 9.82
C THR A 9 23.28 21.99 9.04
N ARG A 10 24.47 21.69 9.55
CA ARG A 10 25.75 21.95 8.88
C ARG A 10 25.70 21.42 7.45
N ARG A 11 25.79 22.33 6.46
CA ARG A 11 26.10 21.98 5.08
C ARG A 11 27.42 21.21 5.08
N GLY A 12 27.35 19.93 4.68
CA GLY A 12 28.54 19.14 4.40
C GLY A 12 29.32 19.83 3.30
N THR A 13 30.55 20.23 3.61
CA THR A 13 31.56 20.60 2.63
C THR A 13 31.78 19.42 1.68
N LEU A 14 31.54 19.65 0.40
CA LEU A 14 31.91 18.74 -0.68
C LEU A 14 33.42 18.45 -0.58
N PRO A 15 33.88 17.19 -0.74
CA PRO A 15 35.30 16.93 -0.85
C PRO A 15 35.80 17.58 -2.14
N ASP A 16 36.78 18.46 -1.98
CA ASP A 16 37.50 19.12 -3.06
C ASP A 16 38.07 18.05 -4.02
N LEU A 17 37.59 18.06 -5.27
CA LEU A 17 38.02 17.19 -6.37
C LEU A 17 39.26 17.77 -7.08
N SER A 18 40.05 18.60 -6.41
CA SER A 18 41.35 19.02 -6.92
C SER A 18 42.33 17.84 -6.86
N LEU A 19 42.70 17.34 -8.05
CA LEU A 19 43.85 16.45 -8.19
C LEU A 19 45.07 17.15 -7.56
N PRO A 20 45.84 16.49 -6.68
CA PRO A 20 47.05 17.09 -6.14
C PRO A 20 47.99 17.44 -7.30
N PRO A 21 48.64 18.62 -7.29
CA PRO A 21 49.56 18.98 -8.35
C PRO A 21 50.66 17.91 -8.43
N PRO A 22 51.08 17.50 -9.64
CA PRO A 22 52.13 16.52 -9.79
C PRO A 22 53.37 17.05 -9.07
N ARG A 23 53.87 16.30 -8.08
CA ARG A 23 55.15 16.58 -7.45
C ARG A 23 56.17 16.60 -8.58
N LYS A 24 56.69 17.79 -8.91
CA LYS A 24 57.78 17.94 -9.89
C LYS A 24 58.92 17.08 -9.39
N SER A 25 59.11 15.91 -10.01
CA SER A 25 60.23 15.05 -9.70
C SER A 25 61.49 15.84 -10.04
N ILE A 26 62.35 16.01 -9.04
CA ILE A 26 63.61 16.78 -9.10
C ILE A 26 64.52 16.29 -10.27
N ILE A 27 64.24 15.12 -10.81
CA ILE A 27 65.01 14.44 -11.86
C ILE A 27 64.65 14.93 -13.27
N ALA A 28 63.46 15.52 -13.49
CA ALA A 28 63.09 16.10 -14.79
C ALA A 28 63.98 17.28 -15.22
N MET A 29 64.73 17.89 -14.28
CA MET A 29 65.66 18.98 -14.60
C MET A 29 67.05 18.49 -15.05
N ARG A 30 67.47 17.26 -14.72
CA ARG A 30 68.80 16.75 -15.12
C ARG A 30 68.82 16.23 -16.55
N THR A 31 67.75 15.58 -17.01
CA THR A 31 67.69 14.97 -18.36
C THR A 31 67.48 15.98 -19.48
N LEU A 32 66.75 17.08 -19.22
CA LEU A 32 66.58 18.17 -20.20
C LEU A 32 67.89 18.94 -20.46
N SER A 33 68.84 18.92 -19.52
CA SER A 33 70.13 19.58 -19.67
C SER A 33 71.09 18.83 -20.61
N ALA A 34 71.00 17.49 -20.67
CA ALA A 34 71.78 16.66 -21.58
C ALA A 34 71.24 16.74 -23.02
N ILE A 35 69.91 16.73 -23.20
CA ILE A 35 69.26 16.85 -24.51
C ILE A 35 69.49 18.25 -25.13
N ARG A 36 69.56 19.31 -24.32
CA ARG A 36 69.91 20.66 -24.81
C ARG A 36 71.37 20.81 -25.27
N ARG A 37 72.31 20.01 -24.75
CA ARG A 37 73.71 20.02 -25.22
C ARG A 37 73.85 19.32 -26.58
N PHE A 38 73.12 18.22 -26.80
CA PHE A 38 73.18 17.50 -28.07
C PHE A 38 72.52 18.26 -29.24
N LYS A 39 71.49 19.08 -28.96
CA LYS A 39 70.80 19.86 -30.00
C LYS A 39 71.57 21.11 -30.47
N ARG A 40 72.66 21.49 -29.78
CA ARG A 40 73.47 22.66 -30.12
C ARG A 40 74.64 22.33 -31.06
N SER A 41 75.06 21.07 -31.13
CA SER A 41 76.11 20.62 -32.06
C SER A 41 75.58 20.18 -33.44
N SER A 42 74.26 20.03 -33.61
CA SER A 42 73.65 19.51 -34.84
C SER A 42 73.03 20.59 -35.74
N ILE A 43 73.11 21.87 -35.39
CA ILE A 43 72.60 23.01 -36.19
C ILE A 43 73.78 23.93 -36.52
N SER A 44 74.61 23.51 -37.46
CA SER A 44 75.53 24.36 -38.23
C SER A 44 75.98 23.59 -39.47
N LEU A 45 75.05 23.35 -40.39
CA LEU A 45 75.35 22.99 -41.77
C LEU A 45 74.66 24.06 -42.62
N ASP A 46 75.37 25.16 -42.82
CA ASP A 46 75.01 26.23 -43.76
C ASP A 46 75.67 25.99 -45.12
N LYS A 47 74.97 26.44 -46.16
CA LYS A 47 75.21 26.13 -47.57
C LYS A 47 76.40 26.90 -48.17
N GLY A 48 77.22 26.16 -48.91
CA GLY A 48 77.98 26.52 -50.11
C GLY A 48 78.43 27.96 -50.38
N GLN A 49 79.76 28.14 -50.44
CA GLN A 49 80.45 28.99 -51.40
C GLN A 49 81.83 28.38 -51.69
N THR A 50 82.11 28.13 -52.95
CA THR A 50 83.45 27.85 -53.47
C THR A 50 84.23 29.15 -53.48
N ASP A 51 85.25 29.26 -52.64
CA ASP A 51 86.37 30.17 -52.84
C ASP A 51 87.65 29.41 -52.45
N ASP A 52 88.51 29.22 -53.43
CA ASP A 52 89.88 28.73 -53.27
C ASP A 52 90.66 29.75 -52.45
N SER A 53 90.86 29.47 -51.17
CA SER A 53 91.82 30.13 -50.32
C SER A 53 92.28 29.14 -49.26
N GLU A 54 93.40 28.47 -49.56
CA GLU A 54 94.15 27.62 -48.64
C GLU A 54 94.55 28.42 -47.39
N SER A 55 93.69 28.38 -46.37
CA SER A 55 94.08 28.65 -44.99
C SER A 55 94.15 27.29 -44.30
N GLU A 56 95.35 26.87 -43.96
CA GLU A 56 95.61 25.69 -43.13
C GLU A 56 95.05 25.93 -41.71
N GLU A 57 93.73 25.82 -41.55
CA GLU A 57 93.13 25.54 -40.25
C GLU A 57 93.46 24.08 -39.92
N GLU A 58 94.47 23.87 -39.09
CA GLU A 58 94.84 22.59 -38.53
C GLU A 58 93.59 21.92 -37.92
N LEU A 59 93.04 20.91 -38.62
CA LEU A 59 91.87 20.19 -38.14
C LEU A 59 92.24 19.45 -36.84
N GLU A 60 91.77 19.96 -35.71
CA GLU A 60 91.91 19.29 -34.41
C GLU A 60 91.29 17.89 -34.48
N LEU A 61 92.11 16.88 -34.17
CA LEU A 61 91.65 15.50 -34.06
C LEU A 61 90.66 15.38 -32.89
N TYR A 62 89.43 14.96 -33.20
CA TYR A 62 88.36 14.78 -32.20
C TYR A 62 88.73 13.81 -31.06
N PHE A 63 89.63 12.86 -31.34
CA PHE A 63 90.20 11.96 -30.35
C PHE A 63 91.73 12.10 -30.33
N THR A 64 92.29 12.37 -29.15
CA THR A 64 93.72 12.55 -28.92
C THR A 64 94.42 11.29 -28.40
N ALA A 65 93.66 10.35 -27.84
CA ALA A 65 94.16 9.04 -27.39
C ALA A 65 93.32 7.90 -27.98
N PRO A 66 93.95 6.79 -28.41
CA PRO A 66 93.28 5.71 -29.13
C PRO A 66 92.17 5.00 -28.33
N LYS A 67 92.11 5.19 -27.00
CA LYS A 67 91.10 4.59 -26.11
C LYS A 67 89.84 5.44 -25.89
N GLN A 68 89.88 6.74 -26.18
CA GLN A 68 88.79 7.67 -25.83
C GLN A 68 87.45 7.30 -26.47
N LEU A 69 87.47 6.75 -27.69
CA LEU A 69 86.27 6.26 -28.36
C LEU A 69 85.68 5.03 -27.66
N LEU A 70 86.51 4.10 -27.21
CA LEU A 70 86.08 2.90 -26.51
C LEU A 70 85.50 3.24 -25.14
N ASP A 71 86.13 4.16 -24.40
CA ASP A 71 85.61 4.64 -23.11
C ASP A 71 84.25 5.33 -23.30
N ALA A 72 84.08 6.12 -24.37
CA ALA A 72 82.79 6.72 -24.71
C ALA A 72 81.71 5.68 -25.06
N PHE A 73 82.07 4.56 -25.70
CA PHE A 73 81.16 3.44 -25.93
C PHE A 73 80.76 2.73 -24.64
N VAL A 74 81.71 2.49 -23.73
CA VAL A 74 81.43 1.90 -22.41
C VAL A 74 80.51 2.79 -21.60
N ASP A 75 80.75 4.10 -21.57
CA ASP A 75 79.86 5.07 -20.91
C ASP A 75 78.45 5.07 -21.50
N LEU A 76 78.33 4.92 -22.83
CA LEU A 76 77.04 4.80 -23.51
C LEU A 76 76.35 3.46 -23.23
N GLU A 77 77.09 2.37 -23.12
CA GLU A 77 76.58 1.06 -22.72
C GLU A 77 76.03 1.11 -21.29
N ASP A 78 76.78 1.68 -20.35
CA ASP A 78 76.35 1.86 -18.96
C ASP A 78 75.11 2.75 -18.85
N GLN A 79 75.04 3.83 -19.64
CA GLN A 79 73.85 4.68 -19.73
C GLN A 79 72.64 3.93 -20.29
N ASN A 80 72.81 3.16 -21.37
CA ASN A 80 71.74 2.37 -21.97
C ASN A 80 71.22 1.27 -21.02
N ILE A 81 72.13 0.58 -20.31
CA ILE A 81 71.78 -0.39 -19.27
C ILE A 81 71.00 0.30 -18.15
N SER A 82 71.44 1.47 -17.70
CA SER A 82 70.77 2.25 -16.67
C SER A 82 69.37 2.70 -17.11
N LEU A 83 69.21 3.14 -18.35
CA LEU A 83 67.91 3.50 -18.92
C LEU A 83 66.97 2.30 -19.03
N THR A 84 67.49 1.13 -19.39
CA THR A 84 66.69 -0.10 -19.47
C THR A 84 66.20 -0.52 -18.09
N LYS A 85 67.05 -0.46 -17.06
CA LYS A 85 66.65 -0.71 -15.66
C LYS A 85 65.58 0.27 -15.21
N TYR A 86 65.78 1.57 -15.46
CA TYR A 86 64.79 2.60 -15.11
C TYR A 86 63.44 2.40 -15.81
N ALA A 87 63.44 2.02 -17.09
CA ALA A 87 62.22 1.71 -17.83
C ALA A 87 61.48 0.51 -17.23
N GLN A 88 62.21 -0.53 -16.80
CA GLN A 88 61.63 -1.69 -16.12
C GLN A 88 61.04 -1.33 -14.76
N GLU A 89 61.75 -0.57 -13.93
CA GLU A 89 61.24 -0.07 -12.65
C GLU A 89 59.95 0.76 -12.84
N LEU A 90 59.94 1.65 -13.84
CA LEU A 90 58.77 2.46 -14.16
C LEU A 90 57.58 1.59 -14.60
N ASP A 91 57.83 0.55 -15.41
CA ASP A 91 56.80 -0.41 -15.82
C ASP A 91 56.23 -1.19 -14.63
N GLU A 92 57.05 -1.57 -13.67
CA GLU A 92 56.61 -2.22 -12.43
C GLU A 92 55.75 -1.29 -11.57
N ASP A 93 56.15 -0.03 -11.42
CA ASP A 93 55.38 1.00 -10.72
C ASP A 93 54.03 1.25 -11.39
N LEU A 94 54.00 1.34 -12.72
CA LEU A 94 52.76 1.46 -13.49
C LEU A 94 51.85 0.24 -13.31
N LYS A 95 52.41 -0.97 -13.34
CA LYS A 95 51.65 -2.21 -13.06
C LYS A 95 51.11 -2.22 -11.63
N ALA A 96 51.89 -1.79 -10.65
CA ALA A 96 51.45 -1.70 -9.25
C ALA A 96 50.32 -0.68 -9.07
N LEU A 97 50.45 0.50 -9.70
CA LEU A 97 49.42 1.53 -9.70
C LEU A 97 48.12 1.04 -10.36
N ARG A 98 48.23 0.35 -11.50
CA ARG A 98 47.08 -0.25 -12.19
C ARG A 98 46.37 -1.27 -11.32
N ARG A 99 47.11 -2.18 -10.66
CA ARG A 99 46.54 -3.14 -9.71
C ARG A 99 45.84 -2.45 -8.54
N LYS A 100 46.44 -1.39 -7.98
CA LYS A 100 45.82 -0.60 -6.90
C LYS A 100 44.53 0.06 -7.37
N ASN A 101 44.51 0.62 -8.58
CA ASN A 101 43.32 1.24 -9.14
C ASN A 101 42.20 0.21 -9.39
N GLN A 102 42.52 -0.96 -9.95
CA GLN A 102 41.56 -2.05 -10.11
C GLN A 102 40.99 -2.54 -8.78
N ARG A 103 41.82 -2.64 -7.73
CA ARG A 103 41.33 -3.00 -6.39
C ARG A 103 40.37 -1.94 -5.86
N LYS A 104 40.69 -0.65 -6.00
CA LYS A 104 39.79 0.45 -5.61
C LYS A 104 38.47 0.38 -6.36
N GLN A 105 38.52 0.26 -7.69
CA GLN A 105 37.33 0.15 -8.53
C GLN A 105 36.45 -1.02 -8.10
N LYS A 106 37.01 -2.22 -7.88
CA LYS A 106 36.25 -3.37 -7.36
C LYS A 106 35.62 -3.10 -5.99
N THR A 107 36.31 -2.39 -5.10
CA THR A 107 35.73 -2.03 -3.79
C THR A 107 34.60 -1.01 -3.92
N GLU A 108 34.70 -0.06 -4.85
CA GLU A 108 33.66 0.91 -5.14
C GLU A 108 32.45 0.25 -5.78
N GLU A 109 32.65 -0.63 -6.75
CA GLU A 109 31.59 -1.43 -7.39
C GLU A 109 30.81 -2.26 -6.36
N ARG A 110 31.50 -2.90 -5.41
CA ARG A 110 30.86 -3.64 -4.30
C ARG A 110 30.01 -2.71 -3.42
N LYS A 111 30.55 -1.55 -3.05
CA LYS A 111 29.81 -0.55 -2.24
C LYS A 111 28.56 -0.06 -2.98
N ILE A 112 28.68 0.21 -4.29
CA ILE A 112 27.57 0.63 -5.13
C ILE A 112 26.51 -0.49 -5.20
N SER A 113 26.91 -1.76 -5.33
CA SER A 113 25.96 -2.89 -5.31
C SER A 113 25.17 -2.94 -4.01
N ILE A 114 25.87 -2.89 -2.87
CA ILE A 114 25.23 -2.93 -1.55
C ILE A 114 24.28 -1.74 -1.37
N LEU A 115 24.69 -0.54 -1.77
CA LEU A 115 23.84 0.65 -1.70
C LEU A 115 22.59 0.52 -2.58
N LYS A 116 22.70 -0.08 -3.78
CA LYS A 116 21.55 -0.34 -4.64
C LYS A 116 20.57 -1.32 -3.99
N GLU A 117 21.06 -2.42 -3.43
CA GLU A 117 20.25 -3.39 -2.69
C GLU A 117 19.54 -2.76 -1.49
N GLN A 118 20.24 -1.89 -0.75
CA GLN A 118 19.63 -1.14 0.36
C GLN A 118 18.55 -0.17 -0.10
N VAL A 119 18.77 0.54 -1.21
CA VAL A 119 17.76 1.44 -1.80
C VAL A 119 16.53 0.63 -2.21
N GLU A 120 16.70 -0.50 -2.88
CA GLU A 120 15.60 -1.38 -3.30
C GLU A 120 14.81 -1.92 -2.09
N SER A 121 15.49 -2.38 -1.05
CA SER A 121 14.83 -2.81 0.20
C SER A 121 14.01 -1.69 0.85
N LEU A 122 14.55 -0.46 0.88
CA LEU A 122 13.86 0.70 1.44
C LEU A 122 12.67 1.14 0.56
N THR A 123 12.80 1.10 -0.77
CA THR A 123 11.69 1.45 -1.67
C THR A 123 10.54 0.44 -1.53
N GLU A 124 10.84 -0.86 -1.43
CA GLU A 124 9.83 -1.88 -1.12
C GLU A 124 9.14 -1.62 0.23
N ALA A 125 9.92 -1.29 1.27
CA ALA A 125 9.38 -0.98 2.59
C ALA A 125 8.46 0.25 2.57
N CYS A 126 8.84 1.30 1.83
CA CYS A 126 7.99 2.48 1.60
C CYS A 126 6.68 2.09 0.90
N VAL A 127 6.74 1.33 -0.19
CA VAL A 127 5.53 0.86 -0.90
C VAL A 127 4.62 0.02 0.00
N ARG A 128 5.18 -0.86 0.84
CA ARG A 128 4.41 -1.64 1.83
C ARG A 128 3.72 -0.73 2.84
N LYS A 129 4.43 0.27 3.37
CA LYS A 129 3.87 1.25 4.31
C LYS A 129 2.78 2.09 3.65
N GLU A 130 2.99 2.58 2.44
CA GLU A 130 1.99 3.35 1.69
C GLU A 130 0.72 2.53 1.42
N LYS A 131 0.85 1.26 1.02
CA LYS A 131 -0.29 0.34 0.88
C LYS A 131 -1.05 0.19 2.19
N LYS A 132 -0.34 0.06 3.33
CA LYS A 132 -0.97 -0.02 4.66
C LYS A 132 -1.69 1.28 5.02
N VAL A 133 -1.08 2.44 4.75
CA VAL A 133 -1.71 3.75 4.95
C VAL A 133 -2.96 3.89 4.09
N LYS A 134 -2.92 3.50 2.81
CA LYS A 134 -4.10 3.52 1.93
C LYS A 134 -5.21 2.61 2.44
N LYS A 135 -4.89 1.39 2.89
CA LYS A 135 -5.86 0.47 3.51
C LYS A 135 -6.49 1.06 4.76
N LEU A 136 -5.68 1.63 5.66
CA LEU A 136 -6.17 2.27 6.87
C LEU A 136 -7.04 3.49 6.54
N LYS A 137 -6.63 4.33 5.59
CA LYS A 137 -7.44 5.47 5.11
C LYS A 137 -8.76 5.02 4.51
N ALA A 138 -8.80 3.93 3.74
CA ALA A 138 -10.03 3.39 3.21
C ALA A 138 -10.95 2.87 4.33
N GLY A 139 -10.40 2.13 5.30
CA GLY A 139 -11.15 1.69 6.48
C GLY A 139 -11.65 2.85 7.35
N MET A 140 -10.83 3.89 7.52
CA MET A 140 -11.23 5.12 8.19
C MET A 140 -12.28 5.87 7.37
N PHE A 141 -12.22 5.90 6.04
CA PHE A 141 -13.24 6.54 5.21
C PHE A 141 -14.56 5.75 5.21
N SER A 142 -14.52 4.42 5.34
CA SER A 142 -15.71 3.63 5.61
C SER A 142 -16.29 3.90 7.01
N LEU A 143 -15.45 4.24 7.98
CA LEU A 143 -15.87 4.66 9.33
C LEU A 143 -16.37 6.11 9.36
N ASP A 144 -15.71 7.02 8.64
CA ASP A 144 -15.98 8.46 8.50
C ASP A 144 -17.09 8.75 7.48
N GLY A 145 -17.49 7.75 6.70
CA GLY A 145 -18.71 7.75 5.88
C GLY A 145 -19.99 7.73 6.72
N SER A 146 -19.90 7.32 8.00
CA SER A 146 -20.87 7.74 9.00
C SER A 146 -20.52 9.17 9.37
N LYS A 147 -21.22 10.12 8.75
CA LYS A 147 -21.09 11.54 9.10
C LYS A 147 -21.16 11.66 10.63
N PRO A 148 -20.36 12.53 11.26
CA PRO A 148 -20.46 12.73 12.71
C PRO A 148 -21.90 13.05 13.13
N ASP A 149 -22.66 13.71 12.24
CA ASP A 149 -24.10 13.98 12.39
C ASP A 149 -24.96 12.72 12.43
N THR A 150 -24.67 11.67 11.64
CA THR A 150 -25.44 10.42 11.66
C THR A 150 -25.14 9.60 12.91
N GLN A 151 -23.89 9.59 13.37
CA GLN A 151 -23.53 8.93 14.62
C GLN A 151 -24.11 9.68 15.83
N ALA A 152 -24.06 11.01 15.84
CA ALA A 152 -24.67 11.84 16.88
C ALA A 152 -26.20 11.63 16.94
N ALA A 153 -26.88 11.60 15.78
CA ALA A 153 -28.30 11.32 15.70
C ALA A 153 -28.64 9.91 16.23
N MET A 154 -27.81 8.90 15.92
CA MET A 154 -28.00 7.54 16.44
C MET A 154 -27.79 7.47 17.96
N LEU A 155 -26.77 8.15 18.49
CA LEU A 155 -26.55 8.21 19.94
C LEU A 155 -27.71 8.93 20.64
N GLN A 156 -28.27 9.96 20.02
CA GLN A 156 -29.42 10.68 20.53
C GLN A 156 -30.69 9.81 20.54
N THR A 157 -30.99 9.07 19.47
CA THR A 157 -32.15 8.15 19.45
C THR A 157 -32.01 7.02 20.47
N ILE A 158 -30.80 6.49 20.67
CA ILE A 158 -30.54 5.51 21.73
C ILE A 158 -30.79 6.13 23.11
N LYS A 159 -30.28 7.35 23.36
CA LYS A 159 -30.49 8.05 24.63
C LYS A 159 -31.98 8.33 24.89
N GLU A 160 -32.73 8.73 23.87
CA GLU A 160 -34.17 8.92 23.93
C GLU A 160 -34.90 7.62 24.29
N LYS A 161 -34.49 6.49 23.68
CA LYS A 161 -35.09 5.18 23.99
C LYS A 161 -34.78 4.72 25.41
N ILE A 162 -33.54 4.93 25.88
CA ILE A 162 -33.16 4.66 27.27
C ILE A 162 -34.02 5.50 28.23
N ALA A 163 -34.24 6.77 27.93
CA ALA A 163 -35.09 7.65 28.74
C ALA A 163 -36.56 7.19 28.75
N GLU A 164 -37.09 6.72 27.62
CA GLU A 164 -38.45 6.18 27.53
C GLU A 164 -38.63 4.93 28.41
N VAL A 165 -37.68 3.99 28.35
CA VAL A 165 -37.70 2.77 29.17
C VAL A 165 -37.52 3.12 30.65
N TYR A 166 -36.57 3.99 30.98
CA TYR A 166 -36.37 4.47 32.35
C TYR A 166 -37.65 5.07 32.94
N LYS A 167 -38.36 5.89 32.15
CA LYS A 167 -39.63 6.48 32.56
C LYS A 167 -40.73 5.45 32.80
N ALA A 168 -40.78 4.39 31.99
CA ALA A 168 -41.75 3.32 32.13
C ALA A 168 -41.46 2.42 33.36
N CYS A 169 -40.19 2.20 33.68
CA CYS A 169 -39.78 1.32 34.79
C CYS A 169 -39.77 2.03 36.15
N ILE A 170 -39.21 3.25 36.22
CA ILE A 170 -38.86 3.91 37.49
C ILE A 170 -39.65 5.22 37.70
N GLY A 171 -40.01 5.92 36.61
CA GLY A 171 -40.80 7.15 36.68
C GLY A 171 -40.03 8.39 36.21
N GLU A 172 -40.38 9.57 36.74
CA GLU A 172 -39.85 10.82 36.22
C GLU A 172 -38.35 11.02 36.50
N ILE A 173 -37.68 11.57 35.49
CA ILE A 173 -36.24 11.83 35.50
C ILE A 173 -35.99 13.06 36.39
N GLN A 174 -35.58 12.82 37.64
CA GLN A 174 -35.21 13.87 38.61
C GLN A 174 -33.79 14.41 38.32
N GLY A 175 -33.61 15.15 37.23
CA GLY A 175 -32.34 15.84 36.89
C GLY A 175 -31.66 15.35 35.59
N PRO A 176 -30.48 15.88 35.22
CA PRO A 176 -29.77 15.47 34.01
C PRO A 176 -29.07 14.13 34.24
N PHE A 177 -29.78 13.02 34.04
CA PHE A 177 -29.18 11.69 34.07
C PHE A 177 -28.38 11.42 32.80
N ASP A 178 -27.16 10.92 32.98
CA ASP A 178 -26.39 10.32 31.90
C ASP A 178 -27.00 8.98 31.48
N ALA A 179 -26.78 8.57 30.23
CA ALA A 179 -27.34 7.31 29.68
C ALA A 179 -26.93 6.10 30.52
N MET A 180 -25.69 6.10 31.03
CA MET A 180 -25.18 5.04 31.90
C MET A 180 -25.93 4.96 33.23
N ASN A 181 -26.24 6.10 33.85
CA ASN A 181 -26.96 6.14 35.11
C ASN A 181 -28.42 5.70 34.93
N MET A 182 -29.05 6.06 33.81
CA MET A 182 -30.40 5.55 33.48
C MET A 182 -30.39 4.03 33.29
N LEU A 183 -29.38 3.48 32.59
CA LEU A 183 -29.25 2.03 32.41
C LEU A 183 -29.04 1.29 33.74
N ALA A 184 -28.17 1.81 34.62
CA ALA A 184 -27.94 1.23 35.94
C ALA A 184 -29.22 1.23 36.81
N GLY A 185 -30.03 2.29 36.73
CA GLY A 185 -31.33 2.32 37.39
C GLY A 185 -32.30 1.27 36.83
N ILE A 186 -32.36 1.11 35.51
CA ILE A 186 -33.19 0.08 34.85
C ILE A 186 -32.76 -1.31 35.29
N GLU A 187 -31.45 -1.57 35.35
CA GLU A 187 -30.88 -2.85 35.79
C GLU A 187 -31.32 -3.17 37.22
N HIS A 188 -31.20 -2.22 38.15
CA HIS A 188 -31.65 -2.40 39.53
C HIS A 188 -33.17 -2.67 39.63
N CYS A 189 -33.98 -1.93 38.87
CA CYS A 189 -35.42 -2.18 38.80
C CYS A 189 -35.73 -3.59 38.28
N PHE A 190 -34.96 -4.06 37.30
CA PHE A 190 -35.07 -5.43 36.78
C PHE A 190 -34.70 -6.47 37.84
N GLU A 191 -33.60 -6.27 38.58
CA GLU A 191 -33.20 -7.14 39.67
C GLU A 191 -34.29 -7.24 40.75
N GLU A 192 -34.85 -6.12 41.18
CA GLU A 192 -35.94 -6.14 42.17
C GLU A 192 -37.18 -6.92 41.68
N ILE A 193 -37.52 -6.81 40.39
CA ILE A 193 -38.65 -7.54 39.81
C ILE A 193 -38.35 -9.04 39.79
N LEU A 194 -37.12 -9.42 39.46
CA LEU A 194 -36.68 -10.81 39.46
C LEU A 194 -36.68 -11.41 40.88
N GLU A 195 -36.17 -10.69 41.87
CA GLU A 195 -36.24 -11.12 43.29
C GLU A 195 -37.69 -11.33 43.75
N LYS A 196 -38.59 -10.38 43.42
CA LYS A 196 -40.04 -10.51 43.72
C LYS A 196 -40.68 -11.70 43.00
N PHE A 197 -40.19 -12.04 41.81
CA PHE A 197 -40.67 -13.21 41.06
C PHE A 197 -40.20 -14.52 41.68
N GLU A 198 -38.96 -14.59 42.15
CA GLU A 198 -38.40 -15.76 42.84
C GLU A 198 -39.07 -16.01 44.20
N LEU A 199 -39.44 -14.95 44.91
CA LEU A 199 -40.15 -15.03 46.20
C LEU A 199 -41.66 -15.35 46.06
N MET A 200 -42.21 -15.33 44.84
CA MET A 200 -43.65 -15.50 44.64
C MET A 200 -44.09 -16.97 44.81
N PRO A 201 -45.14 -17.25 45.61
CA PRO A 201 -45.68 -18.61 45.75
C PRO A 201 -46.13 -19.21 44.41
N PRO A 202 -45.86 -20.51 44.17
CA PRO A 202 -46.17 -21.18 42.90
C PRO A 202 -47.67 -21.18 42.58
N ASP A 203 -48.54 -21.21 43.59
CA ASP A 203 -50.00 -21.20 43.40
C ASP A 203 -50.50 -19.90 42.75
N ILE A 204 -49.90 -18.76 43.11
CA ILE A 204 -50.25 -17.44 42.54
C ILE A 204 -49.72 -17.33 41.11
N LEU A 205 -48.51 -17.86 40.87
CA LEU A 205 -47.90 -17.93 39.55
C LEU A 205 -48.76 -18.75 38.58
N GLU A 206 -49.23 -19.94 38.98
CA GLU A 206 -50.05 -20.81 38.14
C GLU A 206 -51.37 -20.12 37.73
N VAL A 207 -52.00 -19.39 38.65
CA VAL A 207 -53.21 -18.61 38.37
C VAL A 207 -52.92 -17.46 37.40
N ALA A 208 -51.80 -16.75 37.59
CA ALA A 208 -51.38 -15.67 36.71
C ALA A 208 -51.05 -16.17 35.29
N GLU A 209 -50.36 -17.31 35.18
CA GLU A 209 -50.06 -17.97 33.90
C GLU A 209 -51.33 -18.39 33.16
N LYS A 210 -52.26 -19.06 33.86
CA LYS A 210 -53.56 -19.43 33.29
C LYS A 210 -54.32 -18.20 32.81
N ARG A 211 -54.26 -17.07 33.52
CA ARG A 211 -54.88 -15.80 33.11
C ARG A 211 -54.22 -15.23 31.85
N LYS A 212 -52.89 -15.17 31.80
CA LYS A 212 -52.12 -14.68 30.64
C LYS A 212 -52.38 -15.53 29.39
N LEU A 213 -52.36 -16.86 29.53
CA LEU A 213 -52.67 -17.79 28.44
C LEU A 213 -54.10 -17.61 27.92
N ARG A 214 -55.08 -17.44 28.81
CA ARG A 214 -56.47 -17.15 28.41
C ARG A 214 -56.58 -15.82 27.66
N GLU A 215 -55.89 -14.79 28.12
CA GLU A 215 -55.87 -13.48 27.44
C GLU A 215 -55.23 -13.56 26.06
N GLN A 216 -54.09 -14.24 25.92
CA GLN A 216 -53.43 -14.45 24.63
C GLN A 216 -54.34 -15.20 23.65
N LYS A 217 -55.01 -16.27 24.11
CA LYS A 217 -56.00 -17.00 23.29
C LYS A 217 -57.15 -16.09 22.84
N LYS A 218 -57.66 -15.23 23.74
CA LYS A 218 -58.70 -14.25 23.40
C LYS A 218 -58.20 -13.23 22.36
N ARG A 219 -57.00 -12.68 22.52
CA ARG A 219 -56.41 -11.74 21.54
C ARG A 219 -56.24 -12.39 20.17
N ALA A 220 -55.68 -13.59 20.11
CA ALA A 220 -55.53 -14.35 18.86
C ALA A 220 -56.89 -14.65 18.20
N HIS A 221 -57.91 -14.96 19.00
CA HIS A 221 -59.26 -15.18 18.48
C HIS A 221 -59.89 -13.91 17.89
N VAL A 222 -59.75 -12.77 18.58
CA VAL A 222 -60.23 -11.47 18.09
C VAL A 222 -59.51 -11.06 16.81
N GLU A 223 -58.18 -11.24 16.74
CA GLU A 223 -57.43 -10.97 15.52
C GLU A 223 -57.86 -11.85 14.34
N LYS A 224 -58.18 -13.13 14.60
CA LYS A 224 -58.70 -14.03 13.58
C LYS A 224 -60.07 -13.58 13.06
N LEU A 225 -60.99 -13.25 13.96
CA LEU A 225 -62.32 -12.73 13.60
C LEU A 225 -62.21 -11.45 12.77
N LYS A 226 -61.36 -10.49 13.18
CA LYS A 226 -61.12 -9.25 12.41
C LYS A 226 -60.59 -9.52 11.01
N LYS A 227 -59.69 -10.50 10.84
CA LYS A 227 -59.18 -10.89 9.52
C LYS A 227 -60.30 -11.48 8.65
N GLU A 228 -61.17 -12.31 9.24
CA GLU A 228 -62.33 -12.88 8.55
C GLU A 228 -63.34 -11.78 8.16
N GLU A 229 -63.64 -10.84 9.06
CA GLU A 229 -64.49 -9.67 8.80
C GLU A 229 -63.96 -8.85 7.63
N LEU A 230 -62.69 -8.46 7.66
CA LEU A 230 -62.05 -7.71 6.56
C LEU A 230 -62.12 -8.47 5.24
N TYR A 231 -61.88 -9.78 5.25
CA TYR A 231 -61.98 -10.62 4.07
C TYR A 231 -63.42 -10.65 3.51
N HIS A 232 -64.42 -10.80 4.38
CA HIS A 232 -65.83 -10.78 3.99
C HIS A 232 -66.27 -9.39 3.49
N GLU A 233 -65.81 -8.31 4.11
CA GLU A 233 -66.05 -6.94 3.66
C GLU A 233 -65.47 -6.69 2.28
N GLN A 234 -64.20 -7.05 2.05
CA GLN A 234 -63.57 -6.94 0.72
C GLN A 234 -64.35 -7.72 -0.34
N ARG A 235 -64.78 -8.93 -0.02
CA ARG A 235 -65.59 -9.76 -0.94
C ARG A 235 -66.96 -9.15 -1.20
N ARG A 236 -67.60 -8.58 -0.18
CA ARG A 236 -68.89 -7.87 -0.29
C ARG A 236 -68.75 -6.64 -1.18
N LEU A 237 -67.70 -5.84 -0.99
CA LEU A 237 -67.38 -4.68 -1.84
C LEU A 237 -67.15 -5.07 -3.29
N TYR A 238 -66.34 -6.11 -3.54
CA TYR A 238 -66.10 -6.63 -4.90
C TYR A 238 -67.40 -7.09 -5.58
N THR A 239 -68.27 -7.78 -4.84
CA THR A 239 -69.56 -8.24 -5.36
C THR A 239 -70.49 -7.07 -5.69
N LEU A 240 -70.56 -6.06 -4.80
CA LEU A 240 -71.31 -4.83 -5.02
C LEU A 240 -70.79 -4.08 -6.27
N GLN A 241 -69.48 -3.91 -6.37
CA GLN A 241 -68.83 -3.25 -7.50
C GLN A 241 -69.12 -3.97 -8.82
N ARG A 242 -69.08 -5.32 -8.82
CA ARG A 242 -69.47 -6.14 -9.98
C ARG A 242 -70.94 -5.97 -10.35
N ALA A 243 -71.84 -5.83 -9.37
CA ALA A 243 -73.27 -5.63 -9.61
C ALA A 243 -73.59 -4.21 -10.14
N LEU A 244 -72.84 -3.20 -9.69
CA LEU A 244 -72.95 -1.81 -10.16
C LEU A 244 -72.28 -1.57 -11.51
N ALA A 245 -71.30 -2.40 -11.89
CA ALA A 245 -70.64 -2.30 -13.19
C ALA A 245 -71.64 -2.54 -14.33
N ASP A 246 -71.62 -1.65 -15.32
CA ASP A 246 -72.53 -1.73 -16.46
C ASP A 246 -72.44 -3.09 -17.14
N THR A 247 -73.55 -3.82 -17.13
CA THR A 247 -73.63 -5.09 -17.84
C THR A 247 -73.60 -4.80 -19.34
N LYS A 248 -72.51 -5.18 -20.02
CA LYS A 248 -72.45 -5.11 -21.48
C LYS A 248 -73.62 -5.91 -22.05
N ARG A 249 -74.51 -5.24 -22.79
CA ARG A 249 -75.59 -5.91 -23.52
C ARG A 249 -74.93 -6.85 -24.53
N LYS A 250 -75.31 -8.12 -24.49
CA LYS A 250 -74.82 -9.09 -25.47
C LYS A 250 -75.56 -8.82 -26.78
N GLU A 251 -74.86 -8.29 -27.76
CA GLU A 251 -75.39 -8.14 -29.12
C GLU A 251 -75.37 -9.52 -29.80
N GLY A 252 -76.52 -9.97 -30.31
CA GLY A 252 -76.66 -11.22 -31.05
C GLY A 252 -77.32 -12.38 -30.30
N ARG A 253 -77.51 -13.51 -31.00
CA ARG A 253 -78.14 -14.74 -30.45
C ARG A 253 -77.21 -15.41 -29.44
N LYS A 254 -77.78 -15.89 -28.33
CA LYS A 254 -77.04 -16.66 -27.31
C LYS A 254 -76.42 -17.90 -27.97
N LEU A 255 -75.10 -18.04 -27.86
CA LEU A 255 -74.38 -19.19 -28.39
C LEU A 255 -74.91 -20.46 -27.70
N MET A 256 -75.41 -21.42 -28.47
CA MET A 256 -75.82 -22.72 -27.93
C MET A 256 -74.57 -23.46 -27.46
N ILE A 257 -74.58 -23.88 -26.20
CA ILE A 257 -73.52 -24.73 -25.65
C ILE A 257 -73.57 -26.04 -26.44
N ARG A 258 -72.47 -26.34 -27.13
CA ARG A 258 -72.29 -27.64 -27.79
C ARG A 258 -71.85 -28.64 -26.72
N SER A 259 -71.92 -29.94 -27.03
CA SER A 259 -71.45 -31.00 -26.13
C SER A 259 -70.12 -30.63 -25.46
N ASP A 260 -69.97 -30.98 -24.18
CA ASP A 260 -68.76 -30.68 -23.42
C ASP A 260 -67.52 -31.23 -24.17
N PRO A 261 -66.45 -30.43 -24.31
CA PRO A 261 -65.22 -30.92 -24.91
C PRO A 261 -64.71 -32.11 -24.10
N PRO A 262 -64.06 -33.10 -24.74
CA PRO A 262 -63.52 -34.25 -24.03
C PRO A 262 -62.64 -33.79 -22.87
N SER A 263 -62.83 -34.39 -21.70
CA SER A 263 -62.10 -34.01 -20.50
C SER A 263 -60.61 -34.15 -20.75
N ILE A 264 -59.90 -33.03 -20.87
CA ILE A 264 -58.44 -33.02 -20.89
C ILE A 264 -58.03 -33.51 -19.51
N LYS A 265 -57.45 -34.72 -19.44
CA LYS A 265 -56.81 -35.20 -18.21
C LYS A 265 -55.73 -34.18 -17.88
N LYS A 266 -55.89 -33.44 -16.79
CA LYS A 266 -54.84 -32.58 -16.27
C LYS A 266 -53.66 -33.51 -15.98
N THR A 267 -52.56 -33.39 -16.71
CA THR A 267 -51.28 -33.89 -16.22
C THR A 267 -51.08 -33.21 -14.87
N THR A 268 -51.00 -33.98 -13.80
CA THR A 268 -50.71 -33.42 -12.49
C THR A 268 -49.42 -32.61 -12.65
N ASN A 269 -49.48 -31.32 -12.32
CA ASN A 269 -48.28 -30.50 -12.31
C ASN A 269 -47.34 -31.19 -11.33
N TYR A 270 -46.22 -31.75 -11.83
CA TYR A 270 -45.21 -32.39 -11.00
C TYR A 270 -44.80 -31.49 -9.81
N ASN A 271 -44.83 -30.18 -10.03
CA ASN A 271 -44.59 -29.15 -9.02
C ASN A 271 -45.66 -29.13 -7.90
N GLU A 272 -46.95 -29.29 -8.20
CA GLU A 272 -48.00 -29.30 -7.18
C GLU A 272 -47.95 -30.55 -6.30
N GLU A 273 -47.65 -31.71 -6.89
CA GLU A 273 -47.42 -32.95 -6.13
C GLU A 273 -46.13 -32.89 -5.30
N MET A 274 -45.08 -32.27 -5.83
CA MET A 274 -43.81 -32.06 -5.11
C MET A 274 -43.99 -31.10 -3.93
N ILE A 275 -44.75 -30.01 -4.10
CA ILE A 275 -45.08 -29.08 -3.01
C ILE A 275 -45.93 -29.77 -1.95
N ARG A 276 -46.91 -30.59 -2.34
CA ARG A 276 -47.70 -31.39 -1.38
C ARG A 276 -46.82 -32.37 -0.60
N ARG A 277 -45.94 -33.10 -1.29
CA ARG A 277 -45.01 -34.04 -0.63
C ARG A 277 -44.08 -33.33 0.34
N MET A 278 -43.50 -32.19 -0.06
CA MET A 278 -42.68 -31.40 0.84
C MET A 278 -43.44 -30.88 2.07
N GLN A 279 -44.68 -30.43 1.89
CA GLN A 279 -45.52 -30.01 3.02
C GLN A 279 -45.90 -31.17 3.95
N GLU A 280 -46.04 -32.39 3.42
CA GLU A 280 -46.28 -33.60 4.20
C GLU A 280 -45.02 -34.03 4.96
N GLU A 281 -43.84 -33.96 4.32
CA GLU A 281 -42.54 -34.24 4.93
C GLU A 281 -42.20 -33.23 6.05
N GLU A 282 -42.43 -31.93 5.83
CA GLU A 282 -42.25 -30.91 6.88
C GLU A 282 -43.17 -31.18 8.07
N LYS A 283 -44.44 -31.54 7.83
CA LYS A 283 -45.37 -31.88 8.93
C LYS A 283 -44.92 -33.10 9.70
N TYR A 284 -44.34 -34.10 9.03
CA TYR A 284 -43.85 -35.32 9.68
C TYR A 284 -42.54 -35.09 10.45
N PHE A 285 -41.70 -34.14 10.01
CA PHE A 285 -40.41 -33.86 10.65
C PHE A 285 -40.50 -32.92 11.86
N PHE A 286 -41.54 -32.09 11.93
CA PHE A 286 -41.72 -31.08 12.99
C PHE A 286 -42.89 -31.36 13.95
N THR A 287 -43.52 -32.54 13.85
CA THR A 287 -44.36 -33.12 14.92
C THR A 287 -43.55 -34.09 15.76
#